data_AF-W7VNQ4-F1
#
_entry.id   AF-W7VNQ4-F1
#
_cell.length_a   1.000
_cell.length_b   1.000
_cell.length_c   1.000
_cell.angle_alpha   90.00
_cell.angle_beta   90.00
_cell.angle_gamma   90.00
#
_symmetry.space_group_name_H-M   'P 1'
#
loop_
_entity.id
_entity.type
_entity.pdbx_description
1 polymer ?
#
loop_
_entity_poly.entity_id
_entity_poly.type
_entity_poly.pdbx_seq_one_letter_code
_entity_poly.pdbx_strand_id
1 'polypeptide(L)' 'MASGIDSGGKTLEELEREMIRHAVDAADGNISVASKRLGISRNTIYRKLRWREPE' A
#
# COMPACT_ATOMS: atom_id res chain seq x y z
N MET A 1 -0.37 7.81 -34.83
CA MET A 1 -1.43 7.13 -34.07
C MET A 1 -0.76 6.22 -33.05
N ALA A 2 -0.61 6.68 -31.81
CA ALA A 2 -0.21 5.84 -30.68
C ALA A 2 -1.12 6.23 -29.53
N SER A 3 -2.34 5.68 -29.55
CA SER A 3 -3.21 5.76 -28.38
C SER A 3 -2.57 4.85 -27.34
N GLY A 4 -1.94 5.47 -26.34
CA GLY A 4 -1.43 4.80 -25.16
C GLY A 4 -2.52 3.91 -24.58
N ILE A 5 -2.11 2.74 -24.15
CA ILE A 5 -2.98 1.78 -23.49
C ILE A 5 -3.32 2.40 -22.13
N ASP A 6 -4.38 3.19 -22.08
CA ASP A 6 -5.04 3.55 -20.82
C ASP A 6 -5.80 2.31 -20.35
N SER A 7 -5.05 1.37 -19.78
CA SER A 7 -5.61 0.27 -19.02
C SER A 7 -6.17 0.87 -17.75
N GLY A 8 -7.49 1.09 -17.67
CA GLY A 8 -8.22 1.55 -16.49
C GLY A 8 -8.19 0.60 -15.29
N GLY A 9 -7.04 0.00 -14.99
CA GLY A 9 -6.77 -0.88 -13.86
C GLY A 9 -5.70 -0.26 -12.96
N LYS A 10 -5.89 -0.39 -11.64
CA LYS A 10 -4.92 0.06 -10.64
C LYS A 10 -3.56 -0.57 -10.90
N THR A 11 -2.50 0.22 -10.76
CA THR A 11 -1.12 -0.28 -10.76
C THR A 11 -0.89 -1.23 -9.59
N LEU A 12 0.12 -2.10 -9.71
CA LEU A 12 0.52 -2.99 -8.61
C LEU A 12 0.83 -2.18 -7.34
N GLU A 13 1.45 -1.02 -7.47
CA GLU A 13 1.77 -0.16 -6.33
C GLU A 13 0.51 0.36 -5.63
N GLU A 14 -0.52 0.74 -6.39
CA GLU A 14 -1.80 1.17 -5.81
C GLU A 14 -2.52 0.03 -5.09
N LEU A 15 -2.52 -1.17 -5.69
CA LEU A 15 -3.08 -2.38 -5.07
C LEU A 15 -2.34 -2.74 -3.77
N GLU A 16 -1.01 -2.67 -3.77
CA GLU A 16 -0.21 -2.88 -2.56
C GLU A 16 -0.57 -1.88 -1.46
N ARG A 17 -0.71 -0.58 -1.79
CA ARG A 17 -1.12 0.45 -0.83
C ARG A 17 -2.52 0.19 -0.27
N GLU A 18 -3.44 -0.26 -1.11
CA GLU A 18 -4.81 -0.59 -0.69
C GLU A 18 -4.83 -1.78 0.28
N MET A 19 -4.11 -2.86 -0.06
CA MET A 19 -3.98 -4.03 0.83
C MET A 19 -3.35 -3.66 2.18
N ILE A 20 -2.36 -2.78 2.17
CA ILE A 20 -1.73 -2.30 3.40
C ILE A 20 -2.73 -1.47 4.22
N ARG A 21 -3.50 -0.58 3.61
CA ARG A 21 -4.54 0.21 4.30
C ARG A 21 -5.59 -0.69 4.94
N HIS A 22 -6.12 -1.66 4.21
CA HIS A 22 -7.11 -2.61 4.74
C HIS A 22 -6.57 -3.43 5.91
N ALA A 23 -5.32 -3.89 5.84
CA ALA A 23 -4.74 -4.68 6.93
C ALA A 23 -4.51 -3.84 8.20
N VAL A 24 -4.17 -2.55 8.05
CA VAL A 24 -4.02 -1.61 9.16
C VAL A 24 -5.37 -1.29 9.79
N ASP A 25 -6.40 -1.02 8.98
CA ASP A 25 -7.77 -0.77 9.44
C ASP A 25 -8.35 -1.98 10.20
N ALA A 26 -8.23 -3.19 9.62
CA ALA A 26 -8.64 -4.43 10.27
C ALA A 26 -7.80 -4.78 11.54
N ALA A 27 -6.70 -4.07 11.76
CA ALA A 27 -5.86 -4.18 12.96
C ALA A 27 -6.03 -2.99 13.91
N ASP A 28 -7.05 -2.13 13.71
CA ASP A 28 -7.32 -0.95 14.52
C ASP A 28 -6.10 -0.01 14.62
N GLY A 29 -5.41 0.20 13.48
CA GLY A 29 -4.20 1.01 13.42
C GLY A 29 -2.92 0.32 13.94
N ASN A 30 -3.01 -0.91 14.46
CA ASN A 30 -1.84 -1.61 14.99
C ASN A 30 -0.92 -2.13 13.87
N ILE A 31 0.10 -1.33 13.55
CA ILE A 31 1.09 -1.63 12.48
C ILE A 31 1.81 -2.97 12.70
N SER A 32 2.07 -3.35 13.95
CA SER A 32 2.76 -4.62 14.25
C SER A 32 1.87 -5.84 13.96
N VAL A 33 0.56 -5.73 14.18
CA VAL A 33 -0.40 -6.78 13.83
C VAL A 33 -0.60 -6.83 12.31
N ALA A 34 -0.80 -5.68 11.68
CA ALA A 34 -0.94 -5.58 10.22
C ALA A 34 0.28 -6.14 9.48
N SER A 35 1.50 -5.83 9.93
CA SER A 35 2.74 -6.35 9.32
C SER A 35 2.85 -7.87 9.42
N LYS A 36 2.47 -8.45 10.56
CA LYS A 36 2.46 -9.91 10.75
C LYS A 36 1.43 -10.58 9.84
N ARG A 37 0.23 -9.99 9.69
CA ARG A 37 -0.83 -10.51 8.80
C ARG A 37 -0.42 -10.49 7.34
N LEU A 38 0.27 -9.44 6.90
CA LEU A 38 0.71 -9.28 5.51
C LEU A 38 2.03 -10.00 5.19
N GLY A 39 2.76 -10.50 6.20
CA GLY A 39 4.07 -11.14 5.99
C GLY A 39 5.17 -10.17 5.55
N ILE A 40 5.06 -8.88 5.89
CA ILE A 40 6.03 -7.83 5.52
C ILE A 40 6.58 -7.11 6.75
N SER A 41 7.66 -6.35 6.57
CA SER A 41 8.22 -5.54 7.65
C SER A 41 7.35 -4.31 7.95
N ARG A 42 7.35 -3.84 9.21
CA ARG A 42 6.73 -2.55 9.58
C ARG A 42 7.30 -1.38 8.78
N ASN A 43 8.60 -1.41 8.49
CA ASN A 43 9.27 -0.40 7.66
C ASN A 43 8.69 -0.37 6.23
N THR A 44 8.33 -1.54 5.67
CA THR A 44 7.66 -1.61 4.38
C THR A 44 6.30 -0.93 4.41
N ILE A 45 5.51 -1.14 5.47
CA ILE A 45 4.23 -0.44 5.66
C ILE A 45 4.45 1.07 5.71
N TYR A 46 5.35 1.56 6.57
CA TYR A 46 5.64 3.00 6.68
C TYR A 46 6.13 3.61 5.35
N ARG A 47 6.97 2.88 4.60
CA ARG A 47 7.48 3.33 3.30
C ARG A 47 6.41 3.30 2.20
N LYS A 48 5.48 2.35 2.22
CA LYS A 48 4.43 2.23 1.19
C LYS A 48 3.25 3.17 1.46
N LEU A 49 2.91 3.40 2.72
CA LEU A 49 1.88 4.37 3.13
C LEU A 49 2.40 5.83 3.18
N ARG A 50 3.73 6.02 3.10
CA ARG A 50 4.47 7.29 3.19
C ARG A 50 3.78 8.41 3.98
N TRP A 51 4.18 8.53 5.24
CA TRP A 51 4.13 9.82 5.98
C TRP A 51 5.28 10.76 5.58
N ARG A 52 6.24 10.30 4.76
CA ARG A 52 7.30 11.15 4.19
C ARG A 52 6.95 11.49 2.75
N GLU A 53 6.28 12.60 2.56
CA GLU A 53 6.57 13.50 1.45
C GLU A 53 7.40 14.66 2.03
N PRO A 54 8.47 15.02 1.31
CA PRO A 54 8.33 16.26 0.57
C PRO A 54 8.26 15.92 -0.92
N GLU A 55 7.23 16.43 -1.58
CA GLU A 55 7.41 16.95 -2.93
C GLU A 55 8.37 18.14 -2.87
#